data_AF-A0A2M7M918-F1
#
_entry.id   AF-A0A2M7M918-F1
#
_cell.length_a   1.000
_cell.length_b   1.000
_cell.length_c   1.000
_cell.angle_alpha   90.00
_cell.angle_beta   90.00
_cell.angle_gamma   90.00
#
_symmetry.space_group_name_H-M   'P 1'
#
loop_
_entity.id
_entity.type
_entity.pdbx_description
1 polymer ?
#
loop_
_entity_poly.entity_id
_entity_poly.type
_entity_poly.pdbx_seq_one_letter_code
_entity_poly.pdbx_strand_id
1 'polypeptide(L)'
;MQKSQYVIKIQGTIDMTHPTLEEPTLDELNELLDGDLDAILTPFLEQLPKLINDILLGLETQQAPTIFHAAHTLKSSAANVGGLQLSETSRQIEALAKAGTLDGIAPLAASLDKNATDLKQAISNYVKHQ
;
A
#
# COMPACT_ATOMS: atom_id res chain seq x y z
N MET A 1 -25.63 14.01 7.15
CA MET A 1 -24.43 14.87 7.11
C MET A 1 -23.42 14.29 8.09
N GLN A 2 -22.44 13.54 7.63
CA GLN A 2 -21.24 13.26 8.41
C GLN A 2 -20.04 13.64 7.55
N LYS A 3 -19.48 14.82 7.86
CA LYS A 3 -18.16 15.24 7.40
C LYS A 3 -17.17 14.59 8.34
N SER A 4 -16.45 13.55 7.91
CA SER A 4 -15.21 13.16 8.57
C SER A 4 -14.06 13.73 7.74
N GLN A 5 -13.66 14.94 8.11
CA GLN A 5 -12.47 15.57 7.56
C GLN A 5 -11.26 14.98 8.27
N TYR A 6 -10.46 14.20 7.56
CA TYR A 6 -9.10 13.88 8.00
C TYR A 6 -8.27 15.15 7.89
N VAL A 7 -8.02 15.80 9.03
CA VAL A 7 -7.12 16.95 9.14
C VAL A 7 -6.10 16.63 10.22
N ILE A 8 -4.99 15.94 9.89
CA ILE A 8 -3.81 15.94 10.77
C ILE A 8 -2.50 16.01 9.94
N LYS A 9 -1.96 17.22 9.96
CA LYS A 9 -0.56 17.66 10.09
C LYS A 9 0.59 16.67 9.81
N ILE A 10 1.42 17.10 8.86
CA ILE A 10 2.83 16.75 8.60
C ILE A 10 3.70 16.81 9.87
N GLN A 11 4.20 15.64 10.30
CA GLN A 11 5.50 15.40 10.96
C GLN A 11 5.73 13.87 11.01
N GLY A 12 6.97 13.43 10.74
CA GLY A 12 7.32 12.04 10.44
C GLY A 12 7.12 11.06 11.60
N THR A 13 5.88 10.61 11.79
CA THR A 13 5.52 9.47 12.62
C THR A 13 4.70 8.52 11.76
N ILE A 14 5.17 7.28 11.62
CA ILE A 14 4.41 6.13 11.13
C ILE A 14 3.04 6.13 11.82
N ASP A 15 1.99 6.54 11.09
CA ASP A 15 0.64 6.59 11.64
C ASP A 15 0.14 5.14 11.76
N MET A 16 0.24 4.58 12.96
CA MET A 16 -0.18 3.20 13.29
C MET A 16 -1.71 3.05 13.34
N THR A 17 -2.47 4.00 12.79
CA THR A 17 -3.94 4.08 12.91
C THR A 17 -4.68 3.36 11.78
N HIS A 18 -4.01 3.03 10.67
CA HIS A 18 -4.64 2.31 9.57
C HIS A 18 -4.57 0.80 9.81
N PRO A 19 -5.70 0.07 9.65
CA PRO A 19 -5.68 -1.38 9.71
C PRO A 19 -4.80 -1.95 8.59
N THR A 20 -4.18 -3.09 8.86
CA THR A 20 -3.42 -3.84 7.86
C THR A 20 -4.31 -4.25 6.68
N LEU A 21 -5.55 -4.65 6.96
CA LEU A 21 -6.58 -5.01 5.99
C LEU A 21 -7.94 -4.48 6.47
N GLU A 22 -8.68 -3.81 5.59
CA GLU A 22 -10.12 -3.55 5.77
C GLU A 22 -10.92 -4.69 5.15
N GLU A 23 -11.35 -5.63 5.99
CA GLU A 23 -12.22 -6.75 5.57
C GLU A 23 -13.51 -6.27 4.88
N PRO A 24 -14.21 -5.20 5.32
CA PRO A 24 -15.39 -4.71 4.62
C PRO A 24 -15.14 -4.35 3.15
N THR A 25 -13.94 -3.88 2.81
CA THR A 25 -13.57 -3.59 1.42
C THR A 25 -13.50 -4.87 0.59
N LEU A 26 -12.99 -5.97 1.16
CA LEU A 26 -13.00 -7.25 0.48
C LEU A 26 -14.39 -7.88 0.45
N ASP A 27 -15.24 -7.65 1.45
CA ASP A 27 -16.63 -8.11 1.43
C ASP A 27 -17.41 -7.46 0.28
N GLU A 28 -17.30 -6.14 0.14
CA GLU A 28 -17.92 -5.37 -0.95
C GLU A 28 -17.42 -5.81 -2.33
N LEU A 29 -16.11 -6.07 -2.47
CA LEU A 29 -15.55 -6.60 -3.70
C LEU A 29 -16.00 -8.03 -3.99
N ASN A 30 -16.11 -8.87 -2.96
CA ASN A 30 -16.59 -10.24 -3.09
C ASN A 30 -18.04 -10.26 -3.59
N GLU A 31 -18.89 -9.40 -3.05
CA GLU A 31 -20.28 -9.24 -3.52
C GLU A 31 -20.33 -8.71 -4.95
N LEU A 32 -19.54 -7.67 -5.27
CA LEU A 32 -19.52 -7.07 -6.61
C LEU A 32 -19.02 -8.02 -7.71
N LEU A 33 -18.15 -8.97 -7.34
CA LEU A 33 -17.54 -9.93 -8.24
C LEU A 33 -18.20 -11.31 -8.19
N ASP A 34 -19.38 -11.43 -7.59
CA ASP A 34 -20.11 -12.70 -7.42
C ASP A 34 -19.24 -13.82 -6.81
N GLY A 35 -18.35 -13.47 -5.89
CA GLY A 35 -17.41 -14.39 -5.22
C GLY A 35 -16.03 -14.52 -5.89
N ASP A 36 -15.79 -13.91 -7.05
CA ASP A 36 -14.52 -14.03 -7.79
C ASP A 36 -13.47 -12.99 -7.34
N LEU A 37 -13.09 -13.05 -6.06
CA LEU A 37 -12.04 -12.18 -5.53
C LEU A 37 -10.66 -12.43 -6.16
N ASP A 38 -10.41 -13.64 -6.67
CA ASP A 38 -9.14 -14.01 -7.29
C ASP A 38 -8.82 -13.13 -8.50
N ALA A 39 -9.85 -12.64 -9.21
CA ALA A 39 -9.71 -11.70 -10.33
C ALA A 39 -9.02 -10.38 -9.95
N ILE A 40 -9.08 -9.97 -8.68
CA ILE A 40 -8.42 -8.75 -8.17
C ILE A 40 -7.21 -9.08 -7.30
N LEU A 41 -7.32 -10.08 -6.42
CA LEU A 41 -6.25 -10.41 -5.47
C LEU A 41 -5.02 -11.01 -6.16
N THR A 42 -5.21 -11.88 -7.16
CA THR A 42 -4.07 -12.49 -7.87
C THR A 42 -3.18 -11.44 -8.54
N PRO A 43 -3.70 -10.55 -9.42
CA PRO A 43 -2.84 -9.53 -10.04
C PRO A 43 -2.27 -8.53 -9.03
N PHE A 44 -2.96 -8.25 -7.92
CA PHE A 44 -2.41 -7.45 -6.83
C PHE A 44 -1.21 -8.13 -6.14
N LEU A 45 -1.32 -9.41 -5.81
CA LEU A 45 -0.26 -10.15 -5.13
C LEU A 45 0.96 -10.39 -6.04
N GLU A 46 0.75 -10.53 -7.34
CA GLU A 46 1.82 -10.68 -8.34
C GLU A 46 2.60 -9.38 -8.61
N GLN A 47 1.92 -8.22 -8.60
CA GLN A 47 2.56 -6.92 -8.84
C GLN A 47 3.29 -6.41 -7.60
N LEU A 48 2.80 -6.74 -6.40
CA LEU A 48 3.32 -6.25 -5.13
C LEU A 48 4.84 -6.37 -4.97
N PRO A 49 5.48 -7.56 -5.15
CA PRO A 49 6.92 -7.67 -5.01
C PRO A 49 7.70 -6.90 -6.08
N LYS A 50 7.15 -6.73 -7.29
CA LYS A 50 7.79 -5.98 -8.38
C LYS A 50 7.86 -4.49 -8.04
N LEU A 51 6.75 -3.92 -7.58
CA LEU A 51 6.67 -2.51 -7.21
C LEU A 51 7.58 -2.17 -6.02
N ILE A 52 7.67 -3.06 -5.03
CA ILE A 52 8.60 -2.92 -3.91
C ILE A 52 10.05 -2.94 -4.42
N ASN A 53 10.39 -3.89 -5.29
CA ASN A 53 11.74 -3.97 -5.86
C ASN A 53 12.10 -2.72 -6.68
N ASP A 54 11.16 -2.13 -7.41
CA ASP A 54 11.38 -0.89 -8.17
C ASP A 54 11.66 0.30 -7.23
N ILE A 55 11.02 0.35 -6.05
CA ILE A 55 11.32 1.35 -5.01
C ILE A 55 12.75 1.14 -4.48
N LEU A 56 13.13 -0.09 -4.17
CA LEU A 56 14.48 -0.41 -3.66
C LEU A 56 15.57 -0.11 -4.69
N LEU A 57 15.37 -0.53 -5.94
CA LEU A 57 16.29 -0.24 -7.05
C LEU A 57 16.38 1.27 -7.31
N GLY A 58 15.27 1.99 -7.20
CA GLY A 58 15.25 3.44 -7.31
C GLY A 58 16.09 4.12 -6.22
N LEU A 59 16.14 3.57 -5.00
CA LEU A 59 17.01 4.07 -3.93
C LEU A 59 18.48 3.82 -4.27
N GLU A 60 18.83 2.60 -4.69
CA GLU A 60 20.20 2.23 -5.05
C GLU A 60 20.75 3.07 -6.22
N THR A 61 19.90 3.33 -7.21
CA THR A 61 20.25 4.06 -8.43
C THR A 61 19.99 5.57 -8.33
N GLN A 62 19.50 6.05 -7.19
CA GLN A 62 19.11 7.45 -6.95
C GLN A 62 18.09 8.00 -7.97
N GLN A 63 17.17 7.14 -8.45
CA GLN A 63 16.16 7.50 -9.44
C GLN A 63 14.81 7.80 -8.79
N ALA A 64 14.63 9.04 -8.35
CA ALA A 64 13.37 9.52 -7.77
C ALA A 64 12.13 9.27 -8.67
N PRO A 65 12.17 9.44 -10.01
CA PRO A 65 11.01 9.13 -10.86
C PRO A 65 10.58 7.67 -10.80
N THR A 66 11.53 6.73 -10.74
CA THR A 66 11.24 5.29 -10.61
C THR A 66 10.50 5.00 -9.31
N ILE A 67 11.01 5.54 -8.20
CA ILE A 67 10.38 5.40 -6.88
C ILE A 67 8.97 5.99 -6.88
N PHE A 68 8.83 7.20 -7.45
CA PHE A 68 7.54 7.89 -7.53
C PHE A 68 6.49 7.03 -8.27
N HIS A 69 6.82 6.51 -9.45
CA HIS A 69 5.89 5.71 -10.24
C HIS A 69 5.49 4.40 -9.55
N ALA A 70 6.47 3.71 -8.95
CA ALA A 70 6.22 2.47 -8.22
C ALA A 70 5.35 2.71 -6.97
N ALA A 71 5.67 3.72 -6.17
CA ALA A 71 4.91 4.09 -4.98
C ALA A 71 3.49 4.59 -5.31
N HIS A 72 3.33 5.37 -6.39
CA HIS A 72 2.03 5.84 -6.86
C HIS A 72 1.10 4.67 -7.25
N THR A 73 1.66 3.70 -7.97
CA THR A 73 0.94 2.49 -8.39
C THR A 73 0.56 1.65 -7.17
N LEU A 74 1.53 1.39 -6.28
CA LEU A 74 1.33 0.57 -5.10
C LEU A 74 0.33 1.17 -4.11
N LYS A 75 0.33 2.50 -3.93
CA LYS A 75 -0.64 3.20 -3.10
C LYS A 75 -2.07 2.88 -3.53
N SER A 76 -2.34 3.02 -4.84
CA SER A 76 -3.70 2.87 -5.39
C SER A 76 -4.12 1.40 -5.39
N SER A 77 -3.23 0.49 -5.80
CA SER A 77 -3.55 -0.94 -5.83
C SER A 77 -3.75 -1.52 -4.43
N ALA A 78 -2.98 -1.06 -3.43
CA ALA A 78 -3.19 -1.44 -2.03
C ALA A 78 -4.52 -0.92 -1.48
N ALA A 79 -4.88 0.34 -1.76
CA ALA A 79 -6.17 0.90 -1.33
C ALA A 79 -7.37 0.14 -1.92
N ASN A 80 -7.27 -0.26 -3.18
CA ASN A 80 -8.32 -1.01 -3.86
C ASN A 80 -8.61 -2.38 -3.23
N VAL A 81 -7.70 -2.95 -2.43
CA VAL A 81 -7.91 -4.24 -1.74
C VAL A 81 -8.02 -4.08 -0.22
N GLY A 82 -8.26 -2.86 0.27
CA GLY A 82 -8.37 -2.57 1.71
C GLY A 82 -7.02 -2.56 2.46
N GLY A 83 -5.89 -2.61 1.76
CA GLY A 83 -4.54 -2.59 2.34
C GLY A 83 -4.09 -1.19 2.77
N LEU A 84 -4.81 -0.56 3.70
CA LEU A 84 -4.65 0.86 4.03
C LEU A 84 -3.26 1.21 4.58
N GLN A 85 -2.70 0.38 5.46
CA GLN A 85 -1.37 0.64 6.04
C GLN A 85 -0.26 0.63 4.96
N LEU A 86 -0.36 -0.29 4.00
CA LEU A 86 0.56 -0.37 2.87
C LEU A 86 0.36 0.82 1.90
N SER A 87 -0.90 1.21 1.69
CA SER A 87 -1.26 2.38 0.88
C SER A 87 -0.68 3.68 1.47
N GLU A 88 -0.82 3.89 2.78
CA GLU A 88 -0.32 5.08 3.45
C GLU A 88 1.21 5.15 3.44
N THR A 89 1.89 4.02 3.67
CA THR A 89 3.35 3.96 3.56
C THR A 89 3.82 4.31 2.14
N SER A 90 3.12 3.79 1.13
CA SER A 90 3.38 4.11 -0.28
C SER A 90 3.13 5.59 -0.59
N ARG A 91 2.09 6.20 -0.01
CA ARG A 91 1.80 7.63 -0.16
C ARG A 91 2.92 8.51 0.38
N GLN A 92 3.53 8.14 1.51
CA GLN A 92 4.66 8.86 2.09
C GLN A 92 5.90 8.78 1.20
N ILE A 93 6.20 7.59 0.67
CA ILE A 93 7.29 7.38 -0.30
C ILE A 93 7.04 8.18 -1.59
N GLU A 94 5.81 8.14 -2.13
CA GLU A 94 5.40 8.90 -3.31
C GLU A 94 5.62 10.40 -3.11
N ALA A 95 5.26 10.94 -1.93
CA ALA A 95 5.41 12.36 -1.63
C ALA A 95 6.88 12.81 -1.60
N LEU A 96 7.76 12.03 -0.98
CA LEU A 96 9.20 12.30 -0.93
C LEU A 96 9.83 12.23 -2.32
N ALA A 97 9.56 11.15 -3.05
CA ALA A 97 10.08 10.96 -4.41
C ALA A 97 9.57 12.03 -5.39
N LYS A 98 8.31 12.47 -5.26
CA LYS A 98 7.73 13.56 -6.04
C LYS A 98 8.42 14.90 -5.77
N ALA A 99 8.87 15.13 -4.55
CA ALA A 99 9.66 16.30 -4.18
C ALA A 99 11.15 16.17 -4.58
N GLY A 100 11.55 15.06 -5.19
CA GLY A 100 12.94 14.79 -5.58
C GLY A 100 13.86 14.47 -4.41
N THR A 101 13.30 14.20 -3.22
CA THR A 101 14.09 13.83 -2.04
C THR A 101 14.02 12.33 -1.81
N LEU A 102 15.18 11.71 -1.61
CA LEU A 102 15.30 10.29 -1.24
C LEU A 102 15.54 10.11 0.26
N ASP A 103 15.83 11.20 0.96
CA ASP A 103 16.06 11.20 2.40
C ASP A 103 14.78 10.80 3.11
N GLY A 104 14.89 9.82 4.01
CA GLY A 104 13.75 9.27 4.74
C GLY A 104 12.94 8.22 3.99
N ILE A 105 13.21 7.94 2.70
CA ILE A 105 12.53 6.85 1.98
C ILE A 105 13.02 5.47 2.46
N ALA A 106 14.31 5.30 2.76
CA ALA A 106 14.85 4.01 3.22
C ALA A 106 14.12 3.38 4.44
N PRO A 107 13.87 4.10 5.56
CA PRO A 107 13.11 3.54 6.67
C PRO A 107 11.64 3.26 6.32
N LEU A 108 11.05 4.04 5.39
CA LEU A 108 9.70 3.77 4.89
C LEU A 108 9.66 2.52 4.01
N ALA A 109 10.68 2.28 3.18
CA ALA A 109 10.80 1.08 2.36
C ALA A 109 10.91 -0.19 3.23
N ALA A 110 11.67 -0.15 4.33
CA ALA A 110 11.71 -1.25 5.29
C ALA A 110 10.34 -1.51 5.94
N SER A 111 9.59 -0.44 6.23
CA SER A 111 8.21 -0.56 6.76
C SER A 111 7.25 -1.08 5.69
N LEU A 112 7.46 -0.71 4.42
CA LEU A 112 6.67 -1.14 3.27
C LEU A 112 6.75 -2.66 3.08
N ASP A 113 7.95 -3.24 3.16
CA ASP A 113 8.16 -4.69 3.08
C ASP A 113 7.43 -5.47 4.18
N LYS A 114 7.50 -4.94 5.41
CA LYS A 114 6.77 -5.50 6.55
C LYS A 114 5.26 -5.43 6.31
N ASN A 115 4.74 -4.26 5.97
CA ASN A 115 3.31 -4.05 5.72
C ASN A 115 2.78 -4.91 4.56
N ALA A 116 3.59 -5.13 3.53
CA ALA A 116 3.27 -6.02 2.43
C ALA A 116 3.16 -7.49 2.88
N THR A 117 4.06 -7.91 3.77
CA THR A 117 4.02 -9.27 4.36
C THR A 117 2.80 -9.46 5.25
N ASP A 118 2.53 -8.48 6.11
CA ASP A 118 1.37 -8.52 7.02
C ASP A 118 0.05 -8.52 6.23
N LEU A 119 -0.06 -7.69 5.17
CA LEU A 119 -1.23 -7.66 4.30
C LEU A 119 -1.44 -9.00 3.57
N LYS A 120 -0.39 -9.61 3.02
CA LYS A 120 -0.48 -10.94 2.40
C LYS A 120 -1.03 -11.98 3.36
N GLN A 121 -0.58 -11.95 4.62
CA GLN A 121 -1.07 -12.86 5.64
C GLN A 121 -2.53 -12.60 6.00
N ALA A 122 -2.91 -11.32 6.13
CA ALA A 122 -4.29 -10.93 6.42
C ALA A 122 -5.26 -11.37 5.30
N ILE A 123 -4.90 -11.13 4.04
CA ILE A 123 -5.67 -11.59 2.87
C ILE A 123 -5.79 -13.13 2.86
N SER A 124 -4.69 -13.85 3.11
CA SER A 124 -4.73 -15.32 3.18
C SER A 124 -5.64 -15.83 4.29
N ASN A 125 -5.70 -15.13 5.43
CA ASN A 125 -6.59 -15.49 6.52
C ASN A 125 -8.05 -15.22 6.15
N TYR A 126 -8.35 -14.05 5.58
CA TYR A 126 -9.69 -13.71 5.12
C TYR A 126 -10.25 -14.74 4.14
N VAL A 127 -9.49 -15.07 3.08
CA VAL A 127 -9.91 -16.05 2.06
C VAL A 127 -10.15 -17.46 2.63
N LYS A 128 -9.46 -17.84 3.72
CA LYS A 128 -9.67 -19.15 4.37
C LYS A 128 -10.94 -19.24 5.23
N HIS A 129 -11.50 -18.09 5.62
CA HIS A 129 -12.65 -18.03 6.51
C HIS A 129 -13.95 -17.56 5.81
N GLN A 130 -13.88 -17.23 4.52
CA GLN A 130 -15.05 -17.10 3.63
C GLN A 130 -15.52 -18.47 3.15
#